data_AF-A0A8J3JKR1-F1
#
_entry.id   AF-A0A8J3JKR1-F1
#
_cell.length_a   1.000
_cell.length_b   1.000
_cell.length_c   1.000
_cell.angle_alpha   90.00
_cell.angle_beta   90.00
_cell.angle_gamma   90.00
#
_symmetry.space_group_name_H-M   'P 1'
#
loop_
_entity.id
_entity.type
_entity.pdbx_description
1 polymer ?
#
loop_
_entity_poly.entity_id
_entity_poly.type
_entity_poly.pdbx_seq_one_letter_code
_entity_poly.pdbx_strand_id
1 'polypeptide(L)'
;MAQPVLVEVSSLLRPDALVAARGLWRVPGPPRLLHADVTGMPDTALPWLRDLAEEFSRDADLTVLGSAAATRLFGPVPPLRAARRLRALGRGTVLLACGPAVSILVCDHPDGRLRADGPADILIGLPFTATLPNLQAALGSGGVPWDAPGWLDLAEKAAAA
;
A
#
# COMPACT_ATOMS: atom_id res chain seq x y z
N MET A 1 8.83 -4.65 -20.18
CA MET A 1 8.23 -4.03 -18.97
C MET A 1 7.35 -5.07 -18.31
N ALA A 2 7.52 -5.32 -17.01
CA ALA A 2 6.70 -6.28 -16.27
C ALA A 2 5.47 -5.56 -15.72
N GLN A 3 4.28 -6.07 -16.01
CA GLN A 3 3.05 -5.54 -15.44
C GLN A 3 3.04 -5.80 -13.92
N PRO A 4 2.80 -4.78 -13.07
CA PRO A 4 2.73 -5.00 -11.64
C PRO A 4 1.58 -5.95 -11.28
N VAL A 5 1.85 -6.83 -10.32
CA VAL A 5 0.84 -7.69 -9.73
C VAL A 5 0.02 -6.84 -8.78
N LEU A 6 -1.24 -6.59 -9.15
CA LEU A 6 -2.22 -5.92 -8.31
C LEU A 6 -3.01 -6.97 -7.53
N VAL A 7 -3.07 -6.80 -6.21
CA VAL A 7 -3.96 -7.56 -5.32
C VAL A 7 -4.90 -6.61 -4.61
N GLU A 8 -6.21 -6.85 -4.74
CA GLU A 8 -7.23 -6.15 -3.96
C GLU A 8 -7.68 -7.02 -2.78
N VAL A 9 -7.52 -6.53 -1.55
CA VAL A 9 -7.79 -7.32 -0.34
C VAL A 9 -9.24 -7.79 -0.26
N SER A 10 -10.19 -6.94 -0.65
CA SER A 10 -11.63 -7.28 -0.72
C SER A 10 -11.92 -8.49 -1.63
N SER A 11 -11.13 -8.67 -2.70
CA SER A 11 -11.33 -9.77 -3.66
C SER A 11 -10.91 -11.14 -3.11
N LEU A 12 -10.12 -11.17 -2.02
CA LEU A 12 -9.50 -12.35 -1.43
C LEU A 12 -10.45 -13.17 -0.53
N LEU A 13 -11.70 -12.73 -0.35
CA LEU A 13 -12.73 -13.54 0.29
C LEU A 13 -13.09 -14.78 -0.53
N ARG A 14 -12.76 -14.78 -1.83
CA ARG A 14 -12.93 -15.93 -2.70
C ARG A 14 -11.69 -16.84 -2.60
N PRO A 15 -11.83 -18.12 -2.23
CA PRO A 15 -10.67 -19.00 -2.00
C PRO A 15 -9.75 -19.16 -3.21
N ASP A 16 -10.33 -19.25 -4.41
CA ASP A 16 -9.61 -19.33 -5.68
C ASP A 16 -8.78 -18.06 -5.94
N ALA A 17 -9.35 -16.89 -5.70
CA ALA A 17 -8.65 -15.61 -5.81
C ALA A 17 -7.49 -15.53 -4.79
N LEU A 18 -7.69 -15.99 -3.56
CA LEU A 18 -6.64 -16.02 -2.54
C LEU A 18 -5.47 -16.95 -2.93
N VAL A 19 -5.76 -18.15 -3.43
CA VAL A 19 -4.72 -19.08 -3.90
C VAL A 19 -3.94 -18.47 -5.07
N ALA A 20 -4.65 -17.89 -6.06
CA ALA A 20 -4.03 -17.23 -7.20
C ALA A 20 -3.15 -16.04 -6.77
N ALA A 21 -3.67 -15.19 -5.88
CA ALA A 21 -2.95 -14.03 -5.35
C ALA A 21 -1.65 -14.45 -4.64
N ARG A 22 -1.71 -15.44 -3.74
CA ARG A 22 -0.51 -15.98 -3.07
C ARG A 22 0.50 -16.58 -4.05
N GLY A 23 0.01 -17.25 -5.10
CA GLY A 23 0.86 -17.78 -6.17
C GLY A 23 1.62 -16.67 -6.89
N LEU A 24 0.91 -15.63 -7.34
CA LEU A 24 1.49 -14.48 -8.03
C LEU A 24 2.44 -13.68 -7.12
N TRP A 25 2.10 -13.52 -5.84
CA TRP A 25 2.91 -12.77 -4.88
C TRP A 25 4.29 -13.39 -4.65
N ARG A 26 4.41 -14.72 -4.79
CA ARG A 26 5.68 -15.44 -4.63
C ARG A 26 6.59 -15.35 -5.86
N VAL A 27 6.07 -14.93 -7.02
CA VAL A 27 6.87 -14.81 -8.23
C VAL A 27 7.85 -13.63 -8.08
N PRO A 28 9.16 -13.84 -8.24
CA PRO A 28 10.13 -12.75 -8.25
C PRO A 28 10.01 -11.94 -9.56
N GLY A 29 10.19 -10.62 -9.48
CA GLY A 29 10.38 -9.76 -10.65
C GLY A 29 9.34 -8.65 -10.82
N PRO A 30 8.04 -8.96 -10.95
CA PRO A 30 7.02 -7.92 -11.10
C PRO A 30 6.88 -7.08 -9.81
N PRO A 31 6.70 -5.75 -9.94
CA PRO A 31 6.32 -4.93 -8.80
C PRO A 31 4.99 -5.39 -8.20
N ARG A 32 4.88 -5.32 -6.88
CA ARG A 32 3.73 -5.78 -6.10
C ARG A 32 2.95 -4.59 -5.55
N LEU A 33 1.75 -4.41 -6.06
CA LEU A 33 0.82 -3.37 -5.66
C LEU A 33 -0.32 -3.99 -4.85
N LEU A 34 -0.44 -3.59 -3.59
CA LEU A 34 -1.55 -4.01 -2.73
C LEU A 34 -2.55 -2.87 -2.61
N HIS A 35 -3.82 -3.14 -2.88
CA HIS A 35 -4.94 -2.24 -2.60
C HIS A 35 -5.74 -2.77 -1.40
N ALA A 36 -5.55 -2.14 -0.24
CA ALA A 36 -6.15 -2.54 1.03
C ALA A 36 -7.51 -1.85 1.28
N ASP A 37 -8.39 -1.85 0.28
CA ASP A 37 -9.75 -1.34 0.44
C ASP A 37 -10.71 -2.42 0.96
N VAL A 38 -11.47 -2.05 1.98
CA VAL A 38 -12.51 -2.88 2.61
C VAL A 38 -13.80 -2.10 2.87
N THR A 39 -13.95 -0.91 2.29
CA THR A 39 -15.07 0.00 2.58
C THR A 39 -16.44 -0.63 2.32
N GLY A 40 -16.56 -1.49 1.30
CA GLY A 40 -17.78 -2.23 0.97
C GLY A 40 -17.95 -3.60 1.64
N MET A 41 -17.05 -4.00 2.56
CA MET A 41 -17.03 -5.36 3.12
C MET A 41 -17.89 -5.48 4.39
N PRO A 42 -18.43 -6.68 4.69
CA PRO A 42 -19.16 -6.93 5.94
C PRO A 42 -18.21 -6.95 7.14
N ASP A 43 -18.69 -6.50 8.30
CA ASP A 43 -17.87 -6.41 9.52
C ASP A 43 -17.33 -7.77 9.98
N THR A 44 -18.08 -8.84 9.75
CA THR A 44 -17.68 -10.22 10.06
C THR A 44 -16.44 -10.67 9.29
N ALA A 45 -16.13 -10.05 8.14
CA ALA A 45 -14.95 -10.35 7.34
C ALA A 45 -13.72 -9.54 7.75
N LEU A 46 -13.87 -8.45 8.50
CA LEU A 46 -12.78 -7.52 8.80
C LEU A 46 -11.58 -8.15 9.53
N PRO A 47 -11.75 -9.07 10.51
CA PRO A 47 -10.59 -9.73 11.13
C PRO A 47 -9.75 -10.48 10.11
N TRP A 48 -10.40 -11.23 9.21
CA TRP A 48 -9.72 -11.99 8.16
C TRP A 48 -9.06 -11.08 7.12
N LEU A 49 -9.76 -10.02 6.69
CA LEU A 49 -9.22 -9.04 5.74
C LEU A 49 -8.04 -8.25 6.32
N ARG A 50 -8.04 -8.00 7.63
CA ARG A 50 -6.89 -7.41 8.33
C ARG A 50 -5.68 -8.33 8.25
N ASP A 51 -5.85 -9.61 8.56
CA ASP A 51 -4.75 -10.58 8.51
C ASP A 51 -4.17 -10.70 7.09
N LEU A 52 -5.02 -10.68 6.06
CA LEU A 52 -4.58 -10.66 4.66
C LEU A 52 -3.90 -9.35 4.26
N ALA A 53 -4.43 -8.19 4.68
CA ALA A 53 -3.78 -6.91 4.41
C ALA A 53 -2.38 -6.86 5.04
N GLU A 54 -2.23 -7.36 6.27
CA GLU A 54 -0.93 -7.48 6.92
C GLU A 54 -0.02 -8.51 6.24
N GLU A 55 -0.55 -9.67 5.81
CA GLU A 55 0.18 -10.69 5.07
C GLU A 55 0.80 -10.12 3.80
N PHE A 56 -0.04 -9.59 2.90
CA PHE A 56 0.41 -9.11 1.60
C PHE A 56 1.28 -7.85 1.73
N SER A 57 1.04 -6.99 2.73
CA SER A 57 1.86 -5.77 2.94
C SER A 57 3.32 -6.06 3.27
N ARG A 58 3.66 -7.24 3.82
CA ARG A 58 5.06 -7.59 4.13
C ARG A 58 5.96 -7.57 2.90
N ASP A 59 5.43 -8.05 1.79
CA ASP A 59 6.16 -8.22 0.53
C ASP A 59 5.69 -7.26 -0.57
N ALA A 60 4.72 -6.37 -0.28
CA ALA A 60 4.28 -5.33 -1.19
C ALA A 60 5.40 -4.31 -1.44
N ASP A 61 5.51 -3.83 -2.67
CA ASP A 61 6.35 -2.67 -2.99
C ASP A 61 5.60 -1.37 -2.72
N LEU A 62 4.29 -1.35 -3.01
CA LEU A 62 3.39 -0.25 -2.69
C LEU A 62 2.09 -0.79 -2.11
N THR A 63 1.70 -0.33 -0.92
CA THR A 63 0.38 -0.54 -0.34
C THR A 63 -0.43 0.74 -0.41
N VAL A 64 -1.62 0.70 -1.01
CA VAL A 64 -2.58 1.79 -1.03
C VAL A 64 -3.66 1.51 0.01
N LEU A 65 -3.84 2.42 0.95
CA LEU A 65 -4.81 2.33 2.04
C LEU A 65 -5.65 3.61 2.09
N GLY A 66 -6.97 3.49 2.01
CA GLY A 66 -7.87 4.62 2.25
C GLY A 66 -8.09 4.90 3.74
N SER A 67 -8.30 6.15 4.12
CA SER A 67 -8.58 6.53 5.52
C SER A 67 -9.79 5.80 6.13
N ALA A 68 -10.86 5.60 5.35
CA ALA A 68 -12.03 4.84 5.77
C ALA A 68 -11.71 3.35 5.97
N ALA A 69 -10.96 2.75 5.04
CA ALA A 69 -10.50 1.36 5.14
C ALA A 69 -9.57 1.16 6.34
N ALA A 70 -8.68 2.13 6.61
CA ALA A 70 -7.79 2.12 7.77
C ALA A 70 -8.58 2.05 9.09
N THR A 71 -9.59 2.89 9.26
CA THR A 71 -10.46 2.88 10.45
C THR A 71 -11.23 1.58 10.58
N ARG A 72 -11.77 1.04 9.48
CA ARG A 72 -12.49 -0.24 9.50
C ARG A 72 -11.58 -1.41 9.85
N LEU A 73 -10.40 -1.47 9.24
CA LEU A 73 -9.44 -2.54 9.47
C LEU A 73 -8.86 -2.47 10.87
N PHE A 74 -8.44 -1.31 11.38
CA PHE A 74 -7.62 -1.24 12.59
C PHE A 74 -8.33 -0.61 13.80
N GLY A 75 -9.62 -0.30 13.67
CA GLY A 75 -10.43 0.30 14.73
C GLY A 75 -10.23 1.83 14.84
N PRO A 76 -10.63 2.44 15.97
CA PRO A 76 -10.67 3.89 16.15
C PRO A 76 -9.27 4.49 16.43
N VAL A 77 -8.29 4.12 15.62
CA VAL A 77 -6.94 4.71 15.63
C VAL A 77 -6.81 5.73 14.51
N PRO A 78 -5.95 6.75 14.65
CA PRO A 78 -5.65 7.65 13.53
C PRO A 78 -5.21 6.85 12.30
N PRO A 79 -5.73 7.10 11.08
CA PRO A 79 -5.38 6.34 9.88
C PRO A 79 -3.88 6.29 9.58
N LEU A 80 -3.16 7.35 9.92
CA LEU A 80 -1.70 7.40 9.82
C LEU A 80 -1.01 6.31 10.66
N ARG A 81 -1.56 5.95 11.83
CA ARG A 81 -1.03 4.88 12.67
C ARG A 81 -1.20 3.51 12.01
N ALA A 82 -2.31 3.30 11.31
CA ALA A 82 -2.52 2.08 10.52
C ALA A 82 -1.56 2.01 9.32
N ALA A 83 -1.36 3.11 8.60
CA ALA A 83 -0.41 3.19 7.50
C ALA A 83 1.02 2.89 7.96
N ARG A 84 1.46 3.49 9.07
CA ARG A 84 2.76 3.20 9.70
C ARG A 84 2.89 1.75 10.17
N ARG A 85 1.81 1.17 10.72
CA ARG A 85 1.78 -0.25 11.10
C ARG A 85 2.04 -1.14 9.89
N LEU A 86 1.32 -0.93 8.79
CA LEU A 86 1.53 -1.70 7.56
C LEU A 86 2.94 -1.47 6.99
N ARG A 87 3.44 -0.23 7.04
CA ARG A 87 4.80 0.10 6.61
C ARG A 87 5.87 -0.64 7.41
N ALA A 88 5.67 -0.79 8.72
CA ALA A 88 6.62 -1.47 9.60
C ALA A 88 6.66 -2.99 9.42
N LEU A 89 5.69 -3.58 8.71
CA LEU A 89 5.65 -5.03 8.43
C LEU A 89 6.57 -5.42 7.27
N GLY A 90 6.90 -4.50 6.37
CA GLY A 90 7.59 -4.78 5.11
C GLY A 90 8.58 -3.71 4.70
N ARG A 91 9.18 -3.89 3.52
CA ARG A 91 10.16 -2.94 2.94
C ARG A 91 9.57 -1.95 1.94
N GLY A 92 8.36 -2.20 1.45
CA GLY A 92 7.69 -1.31 0.50
C GLY A 92 7.17 -0.03 1.14
N THR A 93 6.54 0.82 0.33
CA THR A 93 5.97 2.10 0.74
C THR A 93 4.46 1.99 0.97
N VAL A 94 3.89 2.83 1.84
CA VAL A 94 2.44 2.93 2.03
C VAL A 94 1.94 4.30 1.57
N LEU A 95 0.97 4.31 0.66
CA LEU A 95 0.20 5.50 0.28
C LEU A 95 -1.12 5.50 1.06
N LEU A 96 -1.24 6.40 2.02
CA LEU A 96 -2.49 6.66 2.74
C LEU A 96 -3.32 7.70 1.97
N ALA A 97 -4.42 7.28 1.36
CA ALA A 97 -5.37 8.19 0.73
C ALA A 97 -6.27 8.85 1.80
N CYS A 98 -6.14 10.16 1.94
CA CYS A 98 -6.91 11.00 2.88
C CYS A 98 -8.10 11.68 2.16
N GLY A 99 -8.75 10.96 1.25
CA GLY A 99 -9.77 11.48 0.34
C GLY A 99 -9.24 11.66 -1.10
N PRO A 100 -10.03 12.29 -1.99
CA PRO A 100 -9.67 12.42 -3.41
C PRO A 100 -8.56 13.45 -3.67
N ALA A 101 -8.35 14.39 -2.74
CA ALA A 101 -7.50 15.55 -2.97
C ALA A 101 -6.15 15.50 -2.24
N VAL A 102 -5.97 14.60 -1.27
CA VAL A 102 -4.76 14.57 -0.44
C VAL A 102 -4.41 13.14 -0.10
N SER A 103 -3.12 12.81 -0.17
CA SER A 103 -2.57 11.55 0.30
C SER A 103 -1.27 11.76 1.05
N ILE A 104 -0.82 10.73 1.77
CA ILE A 104 0.44 10.73 2.52
C ILE A 104 1.23 9.50 2.11
N LEU A 105 2.44 9.69 1.60
CA LEU A 105 3.41 8.59 1.45
C LEU A 105 4.14 8.37 2.77
N VAL A 106 4.25 7.10 3.15
CA VAL A 106 5.01 6.63 4.30
C VAL A 106 6.14 5.73 3.78
N CYS A 107 7.37 6.26 3.79
CA CYS A 107 8.57 5.63 3.23
C CYS A 107 9.65 5.47 4.31
N ASP A 108 10.64 4.62 4.08
CA ASP A 108 11.84 4.58 4.94
C ASP A 108 12.64 5.89 4.83
N HIS A 109 13.28 6.27 5.93
CA HIS A 109 14.37 7.25 5.89
C HIS A 109 15.56 6.64 5.12
N PRO A 110 16.24 7.41 4.25
CA PRO A 110 17.38 6.93 3.47
C PRO A 110 18.52 6.36 4.32
N ASP A 111 18.66 6.82 5.57
CA ASP A 111 19.68 6.34 6.51
C ASP A 111 19.33 5.00 7.20
N GLY A 112 18.13 4.44 6.98
CA GLY A 112 17.71 3.13 7.50
C GLY A 112 17.71 2.97 9.03
N ARG A 113 17.86 4.07 9.79
CA ARG A 113 17.95 4.01 11.25
C ARG A 113 16.57 3.79 11.87
N LEU A 114 16.37 2.62 12.47
CA LEU A 114 15.30 2.40 13.44
C LEU A 114 15.47 3.36 14.62
N ARG A 115 14.43 4.12 14.95
CA ARG A 115 14.35 4.86 16.21
C ARG A 115 13.76 3.96 17.29
N ALA A 116 13.96 4.33 18.55
CA ALA A 116 13.41 3.62 19.71
C ALA A 116 11.87 3.49 19.66
N ASP A 117 11.20 4.34 18.87
CA ASP A 117 9.74 4.44 18.78
C ASP A 117 9.19 3.78 17.49
N GLY A 118 10.04 3.15 16.66
CA GLY A 118 9.68 2.54 15.38
C GLY A 118 10.63 2.93 14.23
N PRO A 119 10.38 2.47 12.99
CA PRO A 119 11.14 2.93 11.82
C PRO A 119 11.09 4.46 11.72
N ALA A 120 12.21 5.08 11.34
CA ALA A 120 12.21 6.49 10.98
C ALA A 120 11.45 6.63 9.65
N ASP A 121 10.13 6.78 9.73
CA ASP A 121 9.32 6.97 8.54
C ASP A 121 9.44 8.42 8.05
N ILE A 122 9.65 8.61 6.74
CA ILE A 122 9.40 9.87 6.07
C ILE A 122 7.91 9.94 5.72
N LEU A 123 7.27 11.04 6.11
CA LEU A 123 5.91 11.37 5.73
C LEU A 123 5.94 12.46 4.66
N ILE A 124 5.47 12.15 3.46
CA ILE A 124 5.35 13.13 2.37
C ILE A 124 3.86 13.40 2.15
N GLY A 125 3.43 14.62 2.45
CA GLY A 125 2.08 15.07 2.11
C GLY A 125 1.99 15.39 0.62
N LEU A 126 1.06 14.76 -0.07
CA LEU A 126 0.79 14.97 -1.49
C LEU A 126 -0.52 15.77 -1.63
N PRO A 127 -0.55 16.86 -2.42
CA PRO A 127 -1.76 17.65 -2.67
C PRO A 127 -2.67 17.00 -3.72
N PHE A 128 -2.63 15.67 -3.83
CA PHE A 128 -3.44 14.85 -4.73
C PHE A 128 -3.50 13.41 -4.20
N THR A 129 -4.41 12.61 -4.76
CA THR A 129 -4.43 11.15 -4.61
C THR A 129 -4.39 10.53 -5.99
N ALA A 130 -3.26 9.90 -6.34
CA ALA A 130 -3.14 9.21 -7.62
C ALA A 130 -4.12 8.03 -7.69
N THR A 131 -4.70 7.79 -8.86
CA THR A 131 -5.62 6.66 -9.05
C THR A 131 -4.86 5.35 -9.07
N LEU A 132 -5.52 4.26 -8.66
CA LEU A 132 -4.91 2.93 -8.65
C LEU A 132 -4.41 2.48 -10.04
N PRO A 133 -5.17 2.67 -11.15
CA PRO A 133 -4.68 2.35 -12.49
C PRO A 133 -3.43 3.13 -12.88
N ASN A 134 -3.36 4.41 -12.52
CA ASN A 134 -2.19 5.23 -12.84
C ASN A 134 -0.97 4.84 -12.03
N LEU A 135 -1.14 4.50 -10.75
CA LEU A 135 -0.06 3.97 -9.90
C LEU A 135 0.47 2.63 -10.46
N GLN A 136 -0.43 1.75 -10.93
CA GLN A 136 -0.04 0.49 -11.56
C GLN A 136 0.73 0.75 -12.87
N ALA A 137 0.28 1.69 -13.71
CA ALA A 137 1.00 2.04 -14.95
C ALA A 137 2.38 2.66 -14.66
N ALA A 138 2.46 3.55 -13.66
CA ALA A 138 3.71 4.18 -13.23
C ALA A 138 4.71 3.16 -12.67
N LEU A 139 4.28 2.23 -11.82
CA LEU A 139 5.12 1.12 -11.33
C LEU A 139 5.59 0.20 -12.47
N GLY A 140 4.72 -0.09 -13.44
CA GLY A 140 5.08 -0.97 -14.57
C GLY A 140 6.11 -0.37 -15.51
N SER A 141 6.17 0.96 -15.60
CA SER A 141 7.06 1.71 -16.49
C SER A 141 8.34 2.19 -15.80
N GLY A 142 8.24 2.67 -14.56
CA GLY A 142 9.35 3.20 -13.78
C GLY A 142 10.06 2.18 -12.87
N GLY A 143 9.43 1.04 -12.61
CA GLY A 143 9.92 0.08 -11.60
C GLY A 143 9.63 0.53 -10.17
N VAL A 144 10.20 -0.19 -9.20
CA VAL A 144 10.04 0.10 -7.77
C VAL A 144 11.09 1.15 -7.33
N PRO A 145 10.66 2.32 -6.84
CA PRO A 145 11.60 3.32 -6.32
C PRO A 145 12.36 2.81 -5.09
N TRP A 146 13.62 3.24 -4.97
CA TRP A 146 14.52 2.86 -3.88
C TRP A 146 14.49 3.84 -2.70
N ASP A 147 13.99 5.06 -2.91
CA ASP A 147 14.02 6.15 -1.93
C ASP A 147 12.76 7.04 -1.98
N ALA A 148 12.63 7.90 -0.97
CA ALA A 148 11.52 8.83 -0.84
C ALA A 148 11.35 9.78 -2.05
N PRO A 149 12.41 10.42 -2.59
CA PRO A 149 12.32 11.19 -3.82
C PRO A 149 11.77 10.40 -5.01
N GLY A 150 12.22 9.16 -5.22
CA GLY A 150 11.70 8.32 -6.30
C GLY A 150 10.23 7.95 -6.12
N TRP A 151 9.77 7.73 -4.88
CA TRP A 151 8.35 7.50 -4.59
C TRP A 151 7.49 8.74 -4.86
N LEU A 152 8.00 9.94 -4.56
CA LEU A 152 7.33 11.21 -4.87
C LEU A 152 7.18 11.39 -6.38
N ASP A 153 8.28 11.24 -7.14
CA ASP A 153 8.28 11.36 -8.61
C ASP A 153 7.32 10.35 -9.26
N LEU A 154 7.28 9.11 -8.76
CA LEU A 154 6.31 8.11 -9.23
C LEU A 154 4.87 8.56 -8.99
N ALA A 155 4.56 9.09 -7.80
CA ALA A 155 3.23 9.56 -7.46
C ALA A 155 2.80 10.77 -8.30
N GLU A 156 3.71 11.72 -8.54
CA GLU A 156 3.47 12.89 -9.41
C GLU A 156 3.19 12.47 -10.86
N LYS A 157 3.99 11.54 -11.40
CA LYS A 157 3.74 10.95 -12.73
C LYS A 157 2.39 10.26 -12.81
N ALA A 158 2.02 9.50 -11.78
CA ALA A 158 0.71 8.84 -11.72
C ALA A 158 -0.44 9.85 -11.60
N ALA A 159 -0.24 11.01 -10.98
CA ALA A 159 -1.27 12.05 -10.89
C ALA A 159 -1.46 12.83 -12.20
N ALA A 160 -0.43 12.90 -13.05
CA ALA A 160 -0.46 13.62 -14.32
C ALA A 160 -1.02 12.81 -15.52
N ALA A 161 -1.22 11.49 -15.34
CA ALA A 161 -1.69 10.56 -16.38
C ALA A 161 -3.21 10.49 -16.46
#